data_AF-A0A958DDB7-F1
#
_entry.id   AF-A0A958DDB7-F1
#
_cell.length_a   1.000
_cell.length_b   1.000
_cell.length_c   1.000
_cell.angle_alpha   90.00
_cell.angle_beta   90.00
_cell.angle_gamma   90.00
#
_symmetry.space_group_name_H-M   'P 1'
#
loop_
_entity.id
_entity.type
_entity.pdbx_description
1 polymer ?
#
loop_
_entity_poly.entity_id
_entity_poly.type
_entity_poly.pdbx_seq_one_letter_code
_entity_poly.pdbx_strand_id
1 'polypeptide(L)'
;MLNVGRRIGLGYLFMAALLVAIGVAGLLAAERISDALGRITGPVDSTVGAVDKGIRGVLLQMIGVDAALSGGAEKAGAQIASGGELASNAFESIDKAGLVPAEQLDRVRTKMTDFDSVRHSLLELHDSYVRHYQSFLTTVQQTKDLLLVIEEQASQALVNMEWNAGMAEGESSGARNSEEWAVVSATSDARLALMTRLFDYRQLLDAPENAELNQAAEVSLGDLKVYVAQLADSESLRDKPVGRGPFASQTFDATLNQLAAANEEQFHTAMQIHVDLRRTRQRYGEVADALMEDARQIEDETRRIVAEQLAAAAGSRSSAIWLVG
;
A
#
# COMPACT_ATOMS: atom_id res chain seq x y z
N MET A 1 97.64 11.08 -3.81
CA MET A 1 96.77 12.23 -3.45
C MET A 1 95.66 12.33 -4.49
N LEU A 2 94.39 12.14 -4.11
CA LEU A 2 93.27 12.34 -5.04
C LEU A 2 93.11 13.85 -5.32
N ASN A 3 93.06 14.24 -6.59
CA ASN A 3 92.79 15.61 -7.03
C ASN A 3 91.51 16.14 -6.37
N VAL A 4 91.56 17.38 -5.88
CA VAL A 4 90.49 18.07 -5.14
C VAL A 4 89.14 18.00 -5.87
N GLY A 5 89.13 18.06 -7.20
CA GLY A 5 87.92 17.89 -8.03
C GLY A 5 87.25 16.52 -7.92
N ARG A 6 88.01 15.43 -7.69
CA ARG A 6 87.46 14.07 -7.55
C ARG A 6 86.83 13.84 -6.17
N ARG A 7 87.29 14.56 -5.13
CA ARG A 7 86.67 14.56 -3.78
C ARG A 7 85.38 15.37 -3.73
N ILE A 8 85.33 16.51 -4.41
CA ILE A 8 84.12 17.33 -4.52
C ILE A 8 83.06 16.60 -5.37
N GLY A 9 83.46 15.98 -6.48
CA GLY A 9 82.56 15.16 -7.30
C GLY A 9 81.96 13.96 -6.55
N LEU A 10 82.73 13.30 -5.68
CA LEU A 10 82.25 12.20 -4.82
C LEU A 10 81.26 12.67 -3.76
N GLY A 11 81.48 13.86 -3.19
CA GLY A 11 80.55 14.48 -2.23
C GLY A 11 79.19 14.84 -2.85
N TYR A 12 79.19 15.39 -4.07
CA TYR A 12 77.95 15.68 -4.81
C TYR A 12 77.22 14.42 -5.25
N LEU A 13 77.95 13.36 -5.64
CA LEU A 13 77.35 12.06 -5.96
C LEU A 13 76.70 11.40 -4.74
N PHE A 14 77.33 11.53 -3.57
CA PHE A 14 76.78 11.03 -2.31
C PHE A 14 75.53 11.80 -1.89
N MET A 15 75.53 13.14 -2.00
CA MET A 15 74.35 13.99 -1.76
C MET A 15 73.21 13.71 -2.74
N ALA A 16 73.51 13.51 -4.03
CA ALA A 16 72.51 13.13 -5.03
C ALA A 16 71.92 11.74 -4.74
N ALA A 17 72.76 10.77 -4.35
CA ALA A 17 72.29 9.44 -3.95
C ALA A 17 71.43 9.47 -2.68
N LEU A 18 71.76 10.34 -1.71
CA LEU A 18 70.95 10.57 -0.50
C LEU A 18 69.61 11.23 -0.81
N LEU A 19 69.59 12.23 -1.70
CA LEU A 19 68.36 12.86 -2.17
C LEU A 19 67.46 11.88 -2.94
N VAL A 20 68.05 11.01 -3.76
CA VAL A 20 67.30 9.94 -4.44
C VAL A 20 66.79 8.92 -3.43
N ALA A 21 67.58 8.52 -2.45
CA ALA A 21 67.15 7.58 -1.41
C ALA A 21 66.03 8.15 -0.52
N ILE A 22 66.09 9.43 -0.14
CA ILE A 22 65.05 10.14 0.61
C ILE A 22 63.80 10.32 -0.26
N GLY A 23 63.95 10.65 -1.54
CA GLY A 23 62.85 10.74 -2.50
C GLY A 23 62.12 9.41 -2.71
N VAL A 24 62.87 8.30 -2.80
CA VAL A 24 62.32 6.94 -2.92
C VAL A 24 61.64 6.50 -1.62
N ALA A 25 62.24 6.78 -0.46
CA ALA A 25 61.62 6.50 0.84
C ALA A 25 60.33 7.31 1.05
N GLY A 26 60.31 8.57 0.62
CA GLY A 26 59.13 9.44 0.65
C GLY A 26 58.00 8.96 -0.26
N LEU A 27 58.32 8.49 -1.48
CA LEU A 27 57.36 7.89 -2.41
C LEU A 27 56.76 6.59 -1.84
N LEU A 28 57.59 5.69 -1.30
CA LEU A 28 57.13 4.44 -0.68
C LEU A 28 56.29 4.69 0.59
N ALA A 29 56.62 5.73 1.36
CA ALA A 29 55.81 6.13 2.52
C ALA A 29 54.46 6.72 2.09
N ALA A 30 54.43 7.54 1.02
CA ALA A 30 53.21 8.11 0.47
C ALA A 30 52.27 7.02 -0.11
N GLU A 31 52.82 6.03 -0.83
CA GLU A 31 52.06 4.89 -1.35
C GLU A 31 51.48 4.04 -0.21
N ARG A 32 52.26 3.73 0.83
CA ARG A 32 51.77 2.97 2.00
C ARG A 32 50.70 3.73 2.78
N ILE A 33 50.83 5.05 2.92
CA ILE A 33 49.83 5.90 3.58
C ILE A 33 48.56 5.98 2.71
N SER A 34 48.70 6.08 1.39
CA SER A 34 47.56 6.08 0.46
C SER A 34 46.84 4.74 0.44
N ASP A 35 47.56 3.62 0.44
CA ASP A 35 46.99 2.27 0.53
C ASP A 35 46.34 2.01 1.89
N ALA A 36 46.94 2.50 2.97
CA ALA A 36 46.36 2.42 4.31
C ALA A 36 45.09 3.26 4.42
N LEU A 37 45.10 4.50 3.90
CA LEU A 37 43.92 5.35 3.82
C LEU A 37 42.84 4.69 2.94
N GLY A 38 43.17 4.16 1.77
CA GLY A 38 42.21 3.49 0.89
C GLY A 38 41.59 2.23 1.52
N ARG A 39 42.36 1.44 2.28
CA ARG A 39 41.83 0.30 3.05
C ARG A 39 40.92 0.71 4.20
N ILE A 40 41.10 1.92 4.73
CA ILE A 40 40.36 2.44 5.87
C ILE A 40 39.10 3.17 5.39
N THR A 41 39.20 4.03 4.37
CA THR A 41 38.08 4.85 3.85
C THR A 41 37.22 4.12 2.81
N GLY A 42 37.75 3.09 2.12
CA GLY A 42 37.00 2.33 1.12
C GLY A 42 35.77 1.59 1.69
N PRO A 43 35.91 0.78 2.75
CA PRO A 43 34.77 0.13 3.41
C PRO A 43 33.73 1.14 3.90
N VAL A 44 34.21 2.30 4.35
CA VAL A 44 33.42 3.40 4.89
C VAL A 44 32.56 4.07 3.80
N ASP A 45 33.16 4.52 2.70
CA ASP A 45 32.45 5.11 1.57
C ASP A 45 31.46 4.12 0.94
N SER A 46 31.83 2.83 0.91
CA SER A 46 30.96 1.77 0.42
C SER A 46 29.73 1.58 1.32
N THR A 47 29.88 1.74 2.64
CA THR A 47 28.81 1.58 3.61
C THR A 47 27.83 2.75 3.54
N VAL A 48 28.32 4.00 3.51
CA VAL A 48 27.47 5.19 3.38
C VAL A 48 26.68 5.15 2.06
N GLY A 49 27.36 4.85 0.95
CA GLY A 49 26.70 4.73 -0.35
C GLY A 49 25.70 3.56 -0.43
N ALA A 50 25.93 2.49 0.33
CA ALA A 50 24.98 1.39 0.45
C ALA A 50 23.76 1.78 1.29
N VAL A 51 23.93 2.48 2.42
CA VAL A 51 22.81 2.96 3.25
C VAL A 51 21.89 3.89 2.46
N ASP A 52 22.44 4.86 1.71
CA ASP A 52 21.65 5.76 0.85
C ASP A 52 20.83 4.98 -0.20
N LYS A 53 21.45 3.99 -0.85
CA LYS A 53 20.74 3.08 -1.78
C LYS A 53 19.65 2.28 -1.07
N GLY A 54 19.91 1.82 0.16
CA GLY A 54 18.94 1.11 1.00
C GLY A 54 17.68 1.94 1.26
N ILE A 55 17.88 3.17 1.75
CA ILE A 55 16.81 4.14 2.01
C ILE A 55 16.04 4.45 0.71
N ARG A 56 16.76 4.71 -0.39
CA ARG A 56 16.15 4.97 -1.69
C ARG A 56 15.33 3.77 -2.21
N GLY A 57 15.80 2.55 -1.95
CA GLY A 57 15.09 1.32 -2.27
C GLY A 57 13.76 1.23 -1.54
N VAL A 58 13.74 1.45 -0.23
CA VAL A 58 12.50 1.48 0.58
C VAL A 58 11.54 2.58 0.10
N LEU A 59 12.05 3.79 -0.16
CA LEU A 59 11.24 4.90 -0.69
C LEU A 59 10.61 4.55 -2.04
N LEU A 60 11.35 3.91 -2.94
CA LEU A 60 10.84 3.50 -4.24
C LEU A 60 9.71 2.46 -4.10
N GLN A 61 9.84 1.54 -3.14
CA GLN A 61 8.78 0.59 -2.81
C GLN A 61 7.54 1.30 -2.25
N MET A 62 7.71 2.29 -1.38
CA MET A 62 6.60 3.09 -0.85
C MET A 62 5.86 3.86 -1.94
N ILE A 63 6.59 4.46 -2.90
CA ILE A 63 6.00 5.11 -4.08
C ILE A 63 5.21 4.08 -4.90
N GLY A 64 5.78 2.88 -5.09
CA GLY A 64 5.09 1.81 -5.81
C GLY A 64 3.82 1.34 -5.10
N VAL A 65 3.83 1.22 -3.77
CA VAL A 65 2.63 0.88 -2.99
C VAL A 65 1.57 1.96 -3.10
N ASP A 66 1.93 3.24 -2.95
CA ASP A 66 0.98 4.35 -3.10
C ASP A 66 0.37 4.39 -4.50
N ALA A 67 1.18 4.13 -5.53
CA ALA A 67 0.71 3.96 -6.90
C ALA A 67 -0.25 2.77 -7.04
N ALA A 68 0.04 1.61 -6.43
CA ALA A 68 -0.84 0.44 -6.45
C ALA A 68 -2.19 0.76 -5.82
N LEU A 69 -2.19 1.35 -4.62
CA LEU A 69 -3.39 1.72 -3.87
C LEU A 69 -4.24 2.78 -4.59
N SER A 70 -3.64 3.53 -5.51
CA SER A 70 -4.29 4.57 -6.32
C SER A 70 -4.74 4.07 -7.70
N GLY A 71 -4.61 2.78 -8.01
CA GLY A 71 -5.03 2.17 -9.28
C GLY A 71 -3.96 2.15 -10.39
N GLY A 72 -2.69 2.44 -10.06
CA GLY A 72 -1.53 2.45 -10.97
C GLY A 72 -0.73 1.14 -10.99
N ALA A 73 -1.39 -0.01 -11.02
CA ALA A 73 -0.80 -1.34 -10.77
C ALA A 73 0.43 -1.68 -11.62
N GLU A 74 0.46 -1.29 -12.90
CA GLU A 74 1.54 -1.66 -13.83
C GLU A 74 2.87 -0.96 -13.50
N LYS A 75 2.82 0.33 -13.13
CA LYS A 75 4.02 1.08 -12.69
C LYS A 75 4.41 0.74 -11.26
N ALA A 76 3.42 0.41 -10.43
CA ALA A 76 3.63 0.02 -9.04
C ALA A 76 4.50 -1.22 -8.88
N GLY A 77 4.20 -2.29 -9.64
CA GLY A 77 4.94 -3.55 -9.53
C GLY A 77 6.43 -3.39 -9.85
N ALA A 78 6.76 -2.63 -10.90
CA ALA A 78 8.15 -2.37 -11.29
C ALA A 78 8.91 -1.57 -10.22
N GLN A 79 8.26 -0.57 -9.60
CA GLN A 79 8.85 0.24 -8.53
C GLN A 79 9.09 -0.58 -7.26
N ILE A 80 8.13 -1.43 -6.88
CA ILE A 80 8.27 -2.32 -5.72
C ILE A 80 9.42 -3.32 -5.95
N ALA A 81 9.45 -3.99 -7.10
CA ALA A 81 10.49 -4.96 -7.41
C ALA A 81 11.89 -4.31 -7.45
N SER A 82 12.04 -3.21 -8.19
CA SER A 82 13.32 -2.51 -8.30
C SER A 82 13.78 -1.92 -6.96
N GLY A 83 12.86 -1.39 -6.16
CA GLY A 83 13.19 -0.86 -4.84
C GLY A 83 13.56 -1.95 -3.84
N GLY A 84 12.93 -3.13 -3.92
CA GLY A 84 13.28 -4.32 -3.13
C GLY A 84 14.68 -4.82 -3.44
N GLU A 85 15.01 -4.97 -4.74
CA GLU A 85 16.34 -5.36 -5.19
C GLU A 85 17.42 -4.34 -4.75
N LEU A 86 17.14 -3.04 -4.92
CA LEU A 86 18.05 -1.98 -4.52
C LEU A 86 18.32 -2.02 -3.00
N ALA A 87 17.27 -2.21 -2.19
CA ALA A 87 17.40 -2.30 -0.74
C ALA A 87 18.17 -3.56 -0.31
N SER A 88 17.85 -4.74 -0.87
CA SER A 88 18.54 -5.99 -0.54
C SER A 88 20.04 -5.91 -0.86
N ASN A 89 20.38 -5.46 -2.07
CA ASN A 89 21.77 -5.31 -2.50
C ASN A 89 22.55 -4.31 -1.63
N ALA A 90 21.88 -3.25 -1.17
CA ALA A 90 22.44 -2.29 -0.23
C ALA A 90 22.77 -2.93 1.12
N PHE A 91 21.83 -3.66 1.74
CA PHE A 91 22.07 -4.27 3.06
C PHE A 91 23.12 -5.38 3.01
N GLU A 92 23.22 -6.13 1.90
CA GLU A 92 24.34 -7.05 1.69
C GLU A 92 25.70 -6.34 1.59
N SER A 93 25.72 -5.14 1.01
CA SER A 93 26.96 -4.36 0.87
C SER A 93 27.42 -3.80 2.22
N ILE A 94 26.48 -3.37 3.07
CA ILE A 94 26.76 -2.91 4.44
C ILE A 94 27.34 -4.07 5.27
N ASP A 95 26.75 -5.27 5.17
CA ASP A 95 27.22 -6.47 5.88
C ASP A 95 28.66 -6.84 5.49
N LYS A 96 28.96 -6.85 4.18
CA LYS A 96 30.31 -7.13 3.66
C LYS A 96 31.36 -6.12 4.08
N ALA A 97 30.96 -4.86 4.31
CA ALA A 97 31.89 -3.83 4.74
C ALA A 97 32.32 -3.98 6.21
N GLY A 98 31.54 -4.69 7.03
CA GLY A 98 31.90 -5.03 8.41
C GLY A 98 32.01 -3.85 9.37
N LEU A 99 31.47 -2.68 9.00
CA LEU A 99 31.53 -1.45 9.79
C LEU A 99 30.35 -1.27 10.75
N VAL A 100 29.26 -2.00 10.52
CA VAL A 100 28.05 -1.95 11.33
C VAL A 100 28.01 -3.17 12.26
N PRO A 101 27.73 -3.00 13.56
CA PRO A 101 27.59 -4.12 14.48
C PRO A 101 26.54 -5.13 13.99
N ALA A 102 26.84 -6.43 14.12
CA ALA A 102 25.95 -7.51 13.68
C ALA A 102 24.53 -7.39 14.26
N GLU A 103 24.42 -7.01 15.55
CA GLU A 103 23.12 -6.80 16.19
C GLU A 103 22.29 -5.68 15.52
N GLN A 104 22.93 -4.62 15.02
CA GLN A 104 22.23 -3.53 14.34
C GLN A 104 21.80 -3.93 12.93
N LEU A 105 22.64 -4.71 12.23
CA LEU A 105 22.28 -5.31 10.94
C LEU A 105 21.11 -6.29 11.07
N ASP A 106 21.10 -7.13 12.10
CA ASP A 106 20.03 -8.10 12.34
C ASP A 106 18.70 -7.40 12.68
N ARG A 107 18.74 -6.29 13.44
CA ARG A 107 17.55 -5.44 13.67
C ARG A 107 16.98 -4.90 12.35
N VAL A 108 17.83 -4.35 11.48
CA VAL A 108 17.37 -3.81 10.19
C VAL A 108 16.85 -4.90 9.27
N ARG A 109 17.49 -6.08 9.21
CA ARG A 109 16.99 -7.23 8.45
C ARG A 109 15.61 -7.70 8.94
N THR A 110 15.43 -7.73 10.26
CA THR A 110 14.13 -8.07 10.87
C THR A 110 13.07 -7.05 10.45
N LYS A 111 13.35 -5.75 10.60
CA LYS A 111 12.43 -4.68 10.19
C LYS A 111 12.15 -4.68 8.69
N MET A 112 13.12 -5.04 7.84
CA MET A 112 12.90 -5.20 6.40
C MET A 112 11.94 -6.36 6.10
N THR A 113 12.12 -7.49 6.79
CA THR A 113 11.23 -8.65 6.66
C THR A 113 9.80 -8.29 7.09
N ASP A 114 9.67 -7.57 8.21
CA ASP A 114 8.37 -7.06 8.68
C ASP A 114 7.75 -6.07 7.70
N PHE A 115 8.55 -5.15 7.14
CA PHE A 115 8.12 -4.20 6.12
C PHE A 115 7.60 -4.92 4.88
N ASP A 116 8.35 -5.88 4.35
CA ASP A 116 7.98 -6.68 3.19
C ASP A 116 6.70 -7.48 3.43
N SER A 117 6.56 -8.07 4.63
CA SER A 117 5.37 -8.82 5.03
C SER A 117 4.14 -7.92 5.10
N VAL A 118 4.24 -6.77 5.78
CA VAL A 118 3.11 -5.84 5.93
C VAL A 118 2.75 -5.23 4.58
N ARG A 119 3.73 -4.91 3.73
CA ARG A 119 3.51 -4.45 2.34
C ARG A 119 2.70 -5.47 1.55
N HIS A 120 3.08 -6.74 1.60
CA HIS A 120 2.38 -7.80 0.87
C HIS A 120 0.92 -7.90 1.32
N SER A 121 0.69 -7.99 2.64
CA SER A 121 -0.66 -8.03 3.19
C SER A 121 -1.48 -6.78 2.85
N LEU A 122 -0.86 -5.60 2.81
CA LEU A 122 -1.53 -4.36 2.42
C LEU A 122 -2.04 -4.41 0.96
N LEU A 123 -1.22 -4.91 0.04
CA LEU A 123 -1.59 -5.04 -1.38
C LEU A 123 -2.67 -6.10 -1.58
N GLU A 124 -2.56 -7.25 -0.91
CA GLU A 124 -3.58 -8.30 -0.97
C GLU A 124 -4.93 -7.83 -0.42
N LEU A 125 -4.92 -7.12 0.71
CA LEU A 125 -6.13 -6.53 1.29
C LEU A 125 -6.74 -5.48 0.35
N HIS A 126 -5.91 -4.67 -0.31
CA HIS A 126 -6.41 -3.68 -1.26
C HIS A 126 -7.11 -4.33 -2.45
N ASP A 127 -6.48 -5.33 -3.07
CA ASP A 127 -7.07 -6.06 -4.20
C ASP A 127 -8.36 -6.79 -3.77
N SER A 128 -8.37 -7.35 -2.56
CA SER A 128 -9.56 -7.97 -1.98
C SER A 128 -10.68 -6.95 -1.78
N TYR A 129 -10.36 -5.79 -1.22
CA TYR A 129 -11.31 -4.70 -1.01
C TYR A 129 -11.93 -4.23 -2.32
N VAL A 130 -11.11 -3.96 -3.34
CA VAL A 130 -11.58 -3.52 -4.66
C VAL A 130 -12.55 -4.54 -5.26
N ARG A 131 -12.22 -5.84 -5.15
CA ARG A 131 -13.08 -6.92 -5.67
C ARG A 131 -14.41 -6.99 -4.93
N HIS A 132 -14.40 -7.01 -3.60
CA HIS A 132 -15.63 -7.12 -2.80
C HIS A 132 -16.49 -5.85 -2.89
N TYR A 133 -15.87 -4.68 -2.99
CA TYR A 133 -16.61 -3.44 -3.24
C TYR A 133 -17.28 -3.44 -4.61
N GLN A 134 -16.61 -3.91 -5.66
CA GLN A 134 -17.22 -4.10 -6.98
C GLN A 134 -18.36 -5.11 -6.95
N SER A 135 -18.21 -6.23 -6.23
CA SER A 135 -19.29 -7.20 -6.02
C SER A 135 -20.47 -6.57 -5.27
N PHE A 136 -20.23 -5.79 -4.22
CA PHE A 136 -21.28 -5.04 -3.52
C PHE A 136 -22.03 -4.10 -4.47
N LEU A 137 -21.33 -3.27 -5.25
CA LEU A 137 -21.97 -2.38 -6.24
C LEU A 137 -22.77 -3.15 -7.29
N THR A 138 -22.26 -4.31 -7.72
CA THR A 138 -22.98 -5.19 -8.65
C THR A 138 -24.28 -5.70 -8.04
N THR A 139 -24.27 -6.13 -6.76
CA THR A 139 -25.50 -6.55 -6.06
C THR A 139 -26.50 -5.40 -5.96
N VAL A 140 -26.05 -4.19 -5.62
CA VAL A 140 -26.91 -3.00 -5.57
C VAL A 140 -27.56 -2.73 -6.93
N GLN A 141 -26.77 -2.78 -8.00
CA GLN A 141 -27.27 -2.57 -9.36
C GLN A 141 -28.28 -3.64 -9.77
N GLN A 142 -27.99 -4.91 -9.51
CA GLN A 142 -28.88 -6.03 -9.81
C GLN A 142 -30.20 -5.97 -9.04
N THR A 143 -30.14 -5.63 -7.74
CA THR A 143 -31.35 -5.44 -6.92
C THR A 143 -32.19 -4.29 -7.46
N LYS A 144 -31.57 -3.15 -7.77
CA LYS A 144 -32.27 -2.00 -8.38
C LYS A 144 -32.97 -2.39 -9.67
N ASP A 145 -32.28 -3.10 -10.56
CA ASP A 145 -32.83 -3.50 -11.85
C ASP A 145 -33.99 -4.48 -11.69
N LEU A 146 -33.90 -5.45 -10.75
CA LEU A 146 -35.02 -6.34 -10.42
C LEU A 146 -36.22 -5.58 -9.85
N LEU A 147 -35.99 -4.62 -8.96
CA LEU A 147 -37.06 -3.79 -8.40
C LEU A 147 -37.76 -2.98 -9.49
N LEU A 148 -37.03 -2.40 -10.45
CA LEU A 148 -37.65 -1.75 -11.60
C LEU A 148 -38.51 -2.72 -12.43
N VAL A 149 -38.04 -3.96 -12.56
CA VAL A 149 -38.80 -4.99 -13.28
C VAL A 149 -40.14 -5.27 -12.61
N ILE A 150 -40.14 -5.40 -11.29
CA ILE A 150 -41.32 -5.63 -10.46
C ILE A 150 -42.28 -4.46 -10.52
N GLU A 151 -41.77 -3.23 -10.33
CA GLU A 151 -42.58 -2.00 -10.36
C GLU A 151 -43.30 -1.83 -11.70
N GLU A 152 -42.62 -2.08 -12.82
CA GLU A 152 -43.22 -1.97 -14.14
C GLU A 152 -44.35 -3.00 -14.33
N GLN A 153 -44.15 -4.25 -13.92
CA GLN A 153 -45.17 -5.29 -14.03
C GLN A 153 -46.42 -4.96 -13.19
N ALA A 154 -46.21 -4.52 -11.95
CA ALA A 154 -47.31 -4.10 -11.08
C ALA A 154 -48.02 -2.84 -11.60
N SER A 155 -47.26 -1.85 -12.11
CA SER A 155 -47.81 -0.63 -12.70
C SER A 155 -48.64 -0.92 -13.94
N GLN A 156 -48.18 -1.82 -14.83
CA GLN A 156 -48.95 -2.24 -16.00
C GLN A 156 -50.26 -2.95 -15.60
N ALA A 157 -50.21 -3.80 -14.57
CA ALA A 157 -51.41 -4.46 -14.04
C ALA A 157 -52.41 -3.44 -13.48
N LEU A 158 -51.96 -2.44 -12.72
CA LEU A 158 -52.80 -1.34 -12.23
C LEU A 158 -53.47 -0.56 -13.36
N VAL A 159 -52.70 -0.15 -14.39
CA VAL A 159 -53.24 0.56 -15.55
C VAL A 159 -54.31 -0.28 -16.27
N ASN A 160 -54.07 -1.58 -16.42
CA ASN A 160 -55.04 -2.48 -17.03
C ASN A 160 -56.31 -2.63 -16.18
N MET A 161 -56.20 -2.65 -14.85
CA MET A 161 -57.36 -2.67 -13.96
C MET A 161 -58.19 -1.38 -14.09
N GLU A 162 -57.54 -0.22 -14.10
CA GLU A 162 -58.22 1.08 -14.25
C GLU A 162 -58.91 1.20 -15.61
N TRP A 163 -58.24 0.76 -16.69
CA TRP A 163 -58.81 0.76 -18.03
C TRP A 163 -59.99 -0.21 -18.16
N ASN A 164 -59.83 -1.46 -17.68
CA ASN A 164 -60.88 -2.48 -17.78
C ASN A 164 -62.10 -2.19 -16.90
N ALA A 165 -61.93 -1.40 -15.84
CA ALA A 165 -63.04 -0.95 -15.01
C ALA A 165 -63.95 0.07 -15.73
N GLY A 166 -63.56 0.58 -16.91
CA GLY A 166 -64.40 1.47 -17.73
C GLY A 166 -64.80 2.77 -17.02
N MET A 167 -63.95 3.23 -16.11
CA MET A 167 -64.27 4.28 -15.13
C MET A 167 -64.35 5.66 -15.79
N ALA A 168 -65.35 6.45 -15.41
CA ALA A 168 -65.44 7.86 -15.82
C ALA A 168 -64.42 8.73 -15.06
N GLU A 169 -64.05 9.89 -15.62
CA GLU A 169 -63.18 10.88 -14.95
C GLU A 169 -63.76 11.26 -13.56
N GLY A 170 -63.09 10.83 -12.49
CA GLY A 170 -63.44 11.17 -11.10
C GLY A 170 -63.90 10.01 -10.20
N GLU A 171 -64.11 8.81 -10.73
CA GLU A 171 -64.41 7.62 -9.93
C GLU A 171 -63.11 6.89 -9.52
N SER A 172 -63.01 6.41 -8.27
CA SER A 172 -61.81 5.68 -7.80
C SER A 172 -61.98 4.17 -7.96
N SER A 173 -61.07 3.52 -8.68
CA SER A 173 -61.13 2.10 -9.10
C SER A 173 -60.92 1.08 -7.98
N GLY A 174 -60.73 1.54 -6.74
CA GLY A 174 -60.25 0.69 -5.66
C GLY A 174 -58.81 0.19 -5.85
N ALA A 175 -58.12 0.58 -6.94
CA ALA A 175 -56.76 0.13 -7.27
C ALA A 175 -55.74 0.41 -6.16
N ARG A 176 -55.94 1.48 -5.38
CA ARG A 176 -55.10 1.77 -4.19
C ARG A 176 -55.17 0.71 -3.08
N ASN A 177 -56.20 -0.14 -3.10
CA ASN A 177 -56.36 -1.26 -2.18
C ASN A 177 -55.95 -2.59 -2.83
N SER A 178 -55.44 -2.58 -4.07
CA SER A 178 -55.00 -3.80 -4.74
C SER A 178 -53.60 -4.22 -4.26
N GLU A 179 -53.30 -5.49 -4.46
CA GLU A 179 -51.98 -6.03 -4.16
C GLU A 179 -50.88 -5.36 -5.00
N GLU A 180 -51.15 -5.05 -6.25
CA GLU A 180 -50.21 -4.38 -7.16
C GLU A 180 -49.83 -2.99 -6.65
N TRP A 181 -50.75 -2.25 -6.04
CA TRP A 181 -50.42 -0.97 -5.40
C TRP A 181 -49.49 -1.17 -4.19
N ALA A 182 -49.72 -2.20 -3.39
CA ALA A 182 -48.82 -2.57 -2.29
C ALA A 182 -47.43 -2.96 -2.82
N VAL A 183 -47.35 -3.72 -3.93
CA VAL A 183 -46.09 -4.07 -4.59
C VAL A 183 -45.34 -2.83 -5.09
N VAL A 184 -46.02 -1.88 -5.74
CA VAL A 184 -45.39 -0.62 -6.17
C VAL A 184 -44.84 0.15 -4.96
N SER A 185 -45.60 0.25 -3.87
CA SER A 185 -45.14 0.90 -2.64
C SER A 185 -43.91 0.21 -2.05
N ALA A 186 -43.99 -1.10 -1.82
CA ALA A 186 -42.89 -1.88 -1.25
C ALA A 186 -41.64 -1.84 -2.13
N THR A 187 -41.81 -1.80 -3.45
CA THR A 187 -40.69 -1.66 -4.40
C THR A 187 -40.02 -0.28 -4.29
N SER A 188 -40.82 0.78 -4.14
CA SER A 188 -40.30 2.13 -3.89
C SER A 188 -39.52 2.20 -2.58
N ASP A 189 -40.08 1.65 -1.50
CA ASP A 189 -39.46 1.65 -0.19
C ASP A 189 -38.20 0.77 -0.13
N ALA A 190 -38.19 -0.38 -0.82
CA ALA A 190 -37.01 -1.22 -0.98
C ALA A 190 -35.87 -0.49 -1.71
N ARG A 191 -36.19 0.27 -2.77
CA ARG A 191 -35.17 1.10 -3.46
C ARG A 191 -34.62 2.18 -2.55
N LEU A 192 -35.47 2.84 -1.77
CA LEU A 192 -35.04 3.84 -0.80
C LEU A 192 -34.09 3.22 0.23
N ALA A 193 -34.48 2.11 0.84
CA ALA A 193 -33.64 1.37 1.79
C ALA A 193 -32.30 0.96 1.16
N LEU A 194 -32.29 0.46 -0.09
CA LEU A 194 -31.08 0.11 -0.82
C LEU A 194 -30.15 1.31 -1.05
N MET A 195 -30.69 2.48 -1.40
CA MET A 195 -29.89 3.70 -1.55
C MET A 195 -29.36 4.21 -0.20
N THR A 196 -30.17 4.13 0.85
CA THR A 196 -29.74 4.45 2.23
C THR A 196 -28.58 3.55 2.65
N ARG A 197 -28.63 2.24 2.35
CA ARG A 197 -27.51 1.33 2.61
C ARG A 197 -26.23 1.74 1.89
N LEU A 198 -26.32 2.13 0.62
CA LEU A 198 -25.15 2.63 -0.13
C LEU A 198 -24.58 3.92 0.50
N PHE A 199 -25.45 4.79 0.99
CA PHE A 199 -25.07 6.01 1.71
C PHE A 199 -24.41 5.70 3.05
N ASP A 200 -24.98 4.80 3.86
CA ASP A 200 -24.41 4.35 5.14
C ASP A 200 -23.04 3.71 4.94
N TYR A 201 -22.89 2.85 3.92
CA TYR A 201 -21.60 2.29 3.54
C TYR A 201 -20.56 3.39 3.32
N ARG A 202 -20.92 4.45 2.58
CA ARG A 202 -20.00 5.54 2.27
C ARG A 202 -19.59 6.33 3.51
N GLN A 203 -20.51 6.58 4.44
CA GLN A 203 -20.19 7.24 5.71
C GLN A 203 -19.26 6.37 6.58
N LEU A 204 -19.51 5.06 6.62
CA LEU A 204 -18.70 4.10 7.37
C LEU A 204 -17.28 3.94 6.80
N LEU A 205 -17.04 4.23 5.51
CA LEU A 205 -15.67 4.26 4.99
C LEU A 205 -14.80 5.29 5.74
N ASP A 206 -15.36 6.43 6.12
CA ASP A 206 -14.64 7.49 6.82
C ASP A 206 -14.55 7.21 8.33
N ALA A 207 -15.60 6.65 8.93
CA ALA A 207 -15.68 6.38 10.36
C ALA A 207 -16.26 4.98 10.67
N PRO A 208 -15.52 3.89 10.41
CA PRO A 208 -16.05 2.52 10.47
C PRO A 208 -16.41 2.06 11.88
N GLU A 209 -15.79 2.66 12.90
CA GLU A 209 -16.02 2.32 14.32
C GLU A 209 -17.10 3.22 14.95
N ASN A 210 -17.76 4.10 14.18
CA ASN A 210 -18.83 4.95 14.70
C ASN A 210 -20.09 4.11 14.98
N ALA A 211 -20.48 4.02 16.25
CA ALA A 211 -21.61 3.20 16.68
C ALA A 211 -22.96 3.65 16.08
N GLU A 212 -23.18 4.96 15.92
CA GLU A 212 -24.42 5.51 15.35
C GLU A 212 -24.53 5.17 13.86
N LEU A 213 -23.43 5.29 13.10
CA LEU A 213 -23.41 4.92 11.68
C LEU A 213 -23.59 3.40 11.47
N ASN A 214 -22.99 2.59 12.33
CA ASN A 214 -23.20 1.14 12.29
C ASN A 214 -24.66 0.79 12.60
N GLN A 215 -25.26 1.43 13.61
CA GLN A 215 -26.67 1.23 13.91
C GLN A 215 -27.57 1.67 12.75
N ALA A 216 -27.27 2.79 12.10
CA ALA A 216 -28.02 3.25 10.92
C ALA A 216 -27.94 2.23 9.77
N ALA A 217 -26.76 1.66 9.51
CA ALA A 217 -26.57 0.62 8.50
C ALA A 217 -27.36 -0.68 8.79
N GLU A 218 -27.48 -1.06 10.06
CA GLU A 218 -28.31 -2.19 10.48
C GLU A 218 -29.81 -1.89 10.34
N VAL A 219 -30.23 -0.66 10.63
CA VAL A 219 -31.62 -0.23 10.43
C VAL A 219 -31.97 -0.30 8.94
N SER A 220 -31.13 0.25 8.07
CA SER A 220 -31.36 0.23 6.63
C SER A 220 -31.28 -1.19 6.04
N LEU A 221 -30.50 -2.10 6.64
CA LEU A 221 -30.56 -3.54 6.34
C LEU A 221 -31.93 -4.15 6.71
N GLY A 222 -32.39 -3.87 7.92
CA GLY A 222 -33.67 -4.34 8.44
C GLY A 222 -34.83 -3.92 7.54
N ASP A 223 -34.87 -2.63 7.20
CA ASP A 223 -35.87 -2.06 6.29
C ASP A 223 -35.84 -2.76 4.91
N LEU A 224 -34.65 -2.90 4.31
CA LEU A 224 -34.52 -3.60 3.03
C LEU A 224 -35.05 -5.03 3.10
N LYS A 225 -34.70 -5.78 4.15
CA LYS A 225 -35.16 -7.16 4.36
C LYS A 225 -36.69 -7.22 4.51
N VAL A 226 -37.30 -6.28 5.23
CA VAL A 226 -38.75 -6.21 5.40
C VAL A 226 -39.44 -6.01 4.05
N TYR A 227 -39.01 -5.03 3.26
CA TYR A 227 -39.64 -4.77 1.95
C TYR A 227 -39.38 -5.90 0.95
N VAL A 228 -38.19 -6.49 0.96
CA VAL A 228 -37.88 -7.68 0.15
C VAL A 228 -38.77 -8.85 0.52
N ALA A 229 -38.98 -9.12 1.82
CA ALA A 229 -39.87 -10.19 2.26
C ALA A 229 -41.32 -9.93 1.82
N GLN A 230 -41.81 -8.69 1.95
CA GLN A 230 -43.14 -8.32 1.47
C GLN A 230 -43.31 -8.57 -0.04
N LEU A 231 -42.30 -8.23 -0.84
CA LEU A 231 -42.31 -8.49 -2.29
C LEU A 231 -42.23 -9.98 -2.60
N ALA A 232 -41.38 -10.73 -1.90
CA ALA A 232 -41.23 -12.17 -2.10
C ALA A 232 -42.51 -12.95 -1.71
N ASP A 233 -43.23 -12.49 -0.68
CA ASP A 233 -44.46 -13.12 -0.19
C ASP A 233 -45.72 -12.70 -0.96
N SER A 234 -45.63 -11.68 -1.83
CA SER A 234 -46.75 -11.24 -2.67
C SER A 234 -47.24 -12.35 -3.58
N GLU A 235 -48.54 -12.66 -3.56
CA GLU A 235 -49.21 -13.59 -4.49
C GLU A 235 -49.02 -13.18 -5.96
N SER A 236 -48.89 -11.89 -6.21
CA SER A 236 -48.63 -11.36 -7.55
C SER A 236 -47.22 -11.70 -8.08
N LEU A 237 -46.27 -12.09 -7.22
CA LEU A 237 -44.85 -12.34 -7.56
C LEU A 237 -44.35 -13.74 -7.20
N ARG A 238 -44.79 -14.31 -6.07
CA ARG A 238 -44.31 -15.58 -5.51
C ARG A 238 -44.44 -16.71 -6.52
N ASP A 239 -43.38 -17.51 -6.66
CA ASP A 239 -43.26 -18.63 -7.60
C ASP A 239 -43.38 -18.24 -9.09
N LYS A 240 -43.48 -16.94 -9.42
CA LYS A 240 -43.58 -16.49 -10.82
C LYS A 240 -42.19 -16.17 -11.39
N PRO A 241 -41.93 -16.53 -12.65
CA PRO A 241 -40.66 -16.24 -13.28
C PRO A 241 -40.47 -14.74 -13.51
N VAL A 242 -39.24 -14.25 -13.38
CA VAL A 242 -38.89 -12.85 -13.69
C VAL A 242 -39.10 -12.55 -15.19
N GLY A 243 -38.85 -13.54 -16.05
CA GLY A 243 -39.16 -13.47 -17.48
C GLY A 243 -38.28 -12.54 -18.32
N ARG A 244 -37.38 -11.77 -17.71
CA ARG A 244 -36.44 -10.88 -18.41
C ARG A 244 -35.12 -10.66 -17.69
N GLY A 245 -34.12 -10.21 -18.44
CA GLY A 245 -32.80 -9.87 -17.92
C GLY A 245 -32.01 -11.09 -17.42
N PRO A 246 -30.99 -10.88 -16.57
CA PRO A 246 -30.09 -11.95 -16.11
C PRO A 246 -30.77 -12.99 -15.22
N PHE A 247 -31.97 -12.70 -14.72
CA PHE A 247 -32.74 -13.58 -13.83
C PHE A 247 -33.97 -14.19 -14.51
N ALA A 248 -34.08 -14.13 -15.84
CA ALA A 248 -35.30 -14.53 -16.56
C ALA A 248 -35.81 -15.94 -16.25
N SER A 249 -34.91 -16.88 -15.94
CA SER A 249 -35.24 -18.28 -15.60
C SER A 249 -35.48 -18.54 -14.12
N GLN A 250 -35.32 -17.53 -13.26
CA GLN A 250 -35.54 -17.63 -11.82
C GLN A 250 -36.91 -17.05 -11.45
N THR A 251 -37.40 -17.40 -10.26
CA THR A 251 -38.62 -16.80 -9.69
C THR A 251 -38.28 -15.52 -8.93
N PHE A 252 -39.23 -14.59 -8.86
CA PHE A 252 -39.05 -13.31 -8.17
C PHE A 252 -38.61 -13.48 -6.71
N ASP A 253 -39.29 -14.35 -5.96
CA ASP A 253 -39.01 -14.62 -4.55
C ASP A 253 -37.60 -15.18 -4.32
N ALA A 254 -37.17 -16.13 -5.16
CA ALA A 254 -35.83 -16.70 -5.08
C ALA A 254 -34.75 -15.66 -5.37
N THR A 255 -34.92 -14.87 -6.44
CA THR A 255 -33.95 -13.84 -6.82
C THR A 255 -33.91 -12.70 -5.80
N LEU A 256 -35.05 -12.24 -5.28
CA LEU A 256 -35.14 -11.21 -4.25
C LEU A 256 -34.38 -11.62 -2.98
N ASN A 257 -34.63 -12.83 -2.48
CA ASN A 257 -33.94 -13.37 -1.31
C ASN A 257 -32.45 -13.55 -1.54
N GLN A 258 -32.05 -14.07 -2.71
CA GLN A 258 -30.65 -14.21 -3.10
C GLN A 258 -29.92 -12.86 -3.10
N LEU A 259 -30.51 -11.84 -3.73
CA LEU A 259 -29.89 -10.52 -3.86
C LEU A 259 -29.85 -9.76 -2.52
N ALA A 260 -30.84 -9.92 -1.66
CA ALA A 260 -30.81 -9.34 -0.31
C ALA A 260 -29.70 -9.97 0.55
N ALA A 261 -29.58 -11.30 0.55
CA ALA A 261 -28.51 -12.00 1.26
C ALA A 261 -27.12 -11.64 0.71
N ALA A 262 -26.97 -11.59 -0.62
CA ALA A 262 -25.73 -11.16 -1.24
C ALA A 262 -25.38 -9.71 -0.91
N ASN A 263 -26.37 -8.80 -0.87
CA ASN A 263 -26.12 -7.41 -0.50
C ASN A 263 -25.62 -7.26 0.94
N GLU A 264 -26.22 -7.99 1.88
CA GLU A 264 -25.77 -8.05 3.27
C GLU A 264 -24.33 -8.58 3.38
N GLU A 265 -24.06 -9.75 2.79
CA GLU A 265 -22.75 -10.39 2.83
C GLU A 265 -21.66 -9.49 2.23
N GLN A 266 -21.90 -8.94 1.03
CA GLN A 266 -20.90 -8.11 0.36
C GLN A 266 -20.69 -6.77 1.07
N PHE A 267 -21.73 -6.18 1.68
CA PHE A 267 -21.59 -4.99 2.51
C PHE A 267 -20.66 -5.26 3.70
N HIS A 268 -20.95 -6.29 4.49
CA HIS A 268 -20.16 -6.61 5.69
C HIS A 268 -18.74 -7.02 5.34
N THR A 269 -18.57 -7.85 4.31
CA THR A 269 -17.26 -8.31 3.87
C THR A 269 -16.40 -7.15 3.40
N ALA A 270 -16.93 -6.27 2.54
CA ALA A 270 -16.19 -5.12 2.06
C ALA A 270 -15.85 -4.13 3.19
N MET A 271 -16.76 -3.94 4.16
CA MET A 271 -16.51 -3.08 5.33
C MET A 271 -15.43 -3.65 6.25
N GLN A 272 -15.48 -4.95 6.54
CA GLN A 272 -14.47 -5.61 7.37
C GLN A 272 -13.08 -5.52 6.72
N ILE A 273 -12.98 -5.84 5.42
CA ILE A 273 -11.71 -5.72 4.69
C ILE A 273 -11.23 -4.27 4.69
N HIS A 274 -12.12 -3.27 4.57
CA HIS A 274 -11.74 -1.85 4.65
C HIS A 274 -11.14 -1.47 6.01
N VAL A 275 -11.73 -1.96 7.10
CA VAL A 275 -11.18 -1.76 8.46
C VAL A 275 -9.78 -2.36 8.57
N ASP A 276 -9.61 -3.59 8.10
CA ASP A 276 -8.32 -4.28 8.14
C ASP A 276 -7.30 -3.61 7.22
N LEU A 277 -7.73 -3.10 6.06
CA LEU A 277 -6.91 -2.30 5.14
C LEU A 277 -6.42 -1.02 5.82
N ARG A 278 -7.29 -0.29 6.54
CA ARG A 278 -6.91 0.93 7.27
C ARG A 278 -5.88 0.64 8.36
N ARG A 279 -6.10 -0.41 9.16
CA ARG A 279 -5.16 -0.84 10.21
C ARG A 279 -3.81 -1.27 9.61
N THR A 280 -3.84 -2.04 8.52
CA THR A 280 -2.63 -2.48 7.84
C THR A 280 -1.89 -1.32 7.19
N ARG A 281 -2.59 -0.33 6.64
CA ARG A 281 -1.97 0.90 6.11
C ARG A 281 -1.29 1.72 7.20
N GLN A 282 -1.90 1.84 8.38
CA GLN A 282 -1.28 2.49 9.52
C GLN A 282 -0.01 1.74 9.94
N ARG A 283 -0.10 0.42 10.16
CA ARG A 283 1.05 -0.41 10.51
C ARG A 283 2.16 -0.36 9.45
N TYR A 284 1.79 -0.29 8.18
CA TYR A 284 2.75 -0.14 7.08
C TYR A 284 3.55 1.16 7.22
N GLY A 285 2.89 2.27 7.54
CA GLY A 285 3.56 3.54 7.83
C GLY A 285 4.50 3.44 9.03
N GLU A 286 4.03 2.87 10.14
CA GLU A 286 4.83 2.69 11.37
C GLU A 286 6.09 1.84 11.14
N VAL A 287 5.97 0.74 10.41
CA VAL A 287 7.11 -0.14 10.10
C VAL A 287 8.08 0.51 9.10
N ALA A 288 7.55 1.26 8.12
CA ALA A 288 8.38 2.01 7.18
C ALA A 288 9.20 3.10 7.90
N ASP A 289 8.57 3.87 8.78
CA ASP A 289 9.22 4.92 9.57
C ASP A 289 10.28 4.34 10.50
N ALA A 290 9.96 3.24 11.20
CA ALA A 290 10.91 2.56 12.09
C ALA A 290 12.11 1.96 11.34
N LEU A 291 11.91 1.51 10.10
CA LEU A 291 12.99 1.03 9.23
C LEU A 291 13.88 2.19 8.74
N MET A 292 13.27 3.32 8.35
CA MET A 292 14.01 4.51 7.93
C MET A 292 14.82 5.13 9.08
N GLU A 293 14.29 5.12 10.30
CA GLU A 293 14.99 5.60 11.48
C GLU A 293 16.27 4.79 11.73
N ASP A 294 16.20 3.46 11.73
CA ASP A 294 17.39 2.62 11.92
C ASP A 294 18.39 2.78 10.79
N ALA A 295 17.92 2.92 9.54
CA ALA A 295 18.80 3.17 8.40
C ALA A 295 19.56 4.50 8.55
N ARG A 296 18.90 5.56 9.02
CA ARG A 296 19.53 6.85 9.32
C ARG A 296 20.51 6.75 10.49
N GLN A 297 20.19 6.00 11.54
CA GLN A 297 21.13 5.77 12.65
C GLN A 297 22.40 5.06 12.18
N ILE A 298 22.28 4.08 11.27
CA ILE A 298 23.45 3.45 10.63
C ILE A 298 24.23 4.48 9.82
N GLU A 299 23.54 5.34 9.07
CA GLU A 299 24.17 6.41 8.29
C GLU A 299 24.98 7.36 9.18
N ASP A 300 24.39 7.85 10.26
CA ASP A 300 25.01 8.79 11.20
C ASP A 300 26.20 8.17 11.92
N GLU A 301 26.08 6.92 12.37
CA GLU A 301 27.17 6.21 13.01
C GLU A 301 28.32 5.93 12.03
N THR A 302 28.00 5.54 10.80
CA THR A 302 29.01 5.36 9.75
C THR A 302 29.70 6.70 9.45
N ARG A 303 28.94 7.80 9.31
CA ARG A 303 29.45 9.16 9.13
C ARG A 303 30.39 9.58 10.25
N ARG A 304 30.04 9.27 11.51
CA ARG A 304 30.89 9.52 12.69
C ARG A 304 32.21 8.75 12.60
N ILE A 305 32.16 7.46 12.28
CA ILE A 305 33.36 6.63 12.09
C ILE A 305 34.27 7.21 10.99
N VAL A 306 33.70 7.69 9.87
CA VAL A 306 34.47 8.37 8.81
C VAL A 306 35.23 9.57 9.37
N ALA A 307 34.50 10.45 10.08
CA ALA A 307 35.05 11.69 10.59
C ALA A 307 36.19 11.44 11.59
N GLU A 308 36.03 10.45 12.46
CA GLU A 308 37.07 10.03 13.42
C GLU A 308 38.30 9.48 12.71
N GLN A 309 38.12 8.63 11.70
CA GLN A 309 39.25 8.07 10.95
C GLN A 309 39.99 9.10 10.10
N LEU A 310 39.26 10.05 9.47
CA LEU A 310 39.86 11.16 8.75
C LEU A 310 40.65 12.09 9.69
N ALA A 311 40.11 12.38 10.88
CA ALA A 311 40.80 13.17 11.89
C ALA A 311 42.08 12.48 12.40
N ALA A 312 42.01 11.16 12.66
CA ALA A 312 43.17 10.37 13.06
C ALA A 312 44.26 10.33 11.97
N ALA A 313 43.86 10.17 10.70
CA ALA A 313 44.78 10.20 9.56
C ALA A 313 45.44 11.59 9.37
N ALA A 314 44.69 12.68 9.55
CA ALA A 314 45.22 14.03 9.51
C ALA A 314 46.22 14.30 10.67
N GLY A 315 45.91 13.83 11.88
CA GLY A 315 46.82 13.90 13.03
C GLY A 315 48.11 13.09 12.84
N SER A 316 48.02 11.91 12.22
CA SER A 316 49.19 11.10 11.84
C SER A 316 50.06 11.78 10.78
N ARG A 317 49.47 12.45 9.78
CA ARG A 317 50.22 13.25 8.80
C ARG A 317 50.96 14.42 9.46
N SER A 318 50.32 15.12 10.39
CA SER A 318 50.96 16.23 11.13
C SER A 318 52.17 15.76 11.94
N SER A 319 52.04 14.64 12.65
CA SER A 319 53.14 14.07 13.45
C SER A 319 54.28 13.49 12.61
N ALA A 320 54.00 12.92 11.43
CA ALA A 320 55.03 12.47 10.50
C ALA A 320 55.84 13.61 9.88
N ILE A 321 55.24 14.79 9.66
CA ILE A 321 55.94 15.98 9.16
C ILE A 321 56.92 16.54 10.21
N TRP A 322 56.62 16.42 11.51
CA TRP A 322 57.51 16.84 12.59
C TRP A 322 58.69 15.90 12.86
N LEU A 323 58.63 14.64 12.42
CA LEU A 323 59.72 13.65 12.57
C LEU A 323 60.79 13.75 11.47
N VAL A 324 60.57 14.56 10.43
CA VAL A 324 61.45 14.71 9.26
C VAL A 324 62.08 16.11 9.17
N GLY A 325 61.72 17.03 10.07
CA GLY A 325 62.38 18.35 10.22
C GLY A 325 63.52 18.32 11.22
#